data_AF-A0A0V8E6J1-F1
#
_entry.id   AF-A0A0V8E6J1-F1
#
_cell.length_a   1.000
_cell.length_b   1.000
_cell.length_c   1.000
_cell.angle_alpha   90.00
_cell.angle_beta   90.00
_cell.angle_gamma   90.00
#
_symmetry.space_group_name_H-M   'P 1'
#
loop_
_entity.id
_entity.type
_entity.pdbx_description
1 polymer ?
#
loop_
_entity_poly.entity_id
_entity_poly.type
_entity_poly.pdbx_seq_one_letter_code
_entity_poly.pdbx_strand_id
1 'polypeptide(L)'
;MKKLKIGTLISLVGALVLLTGVSASADEFTNVGSLYDKAVSENIIDPGLYSKNQWEKDESTKMRPSYEVFKKEVSEETSYAEWLKLNNYGVMSDTKQPILQEKTKEEQNPNPYLRSEQDNINRFCRDTKAGDILVIYGNTQHGISSMLGHAAILSADGFVLEMPGGGRDNNRQWNKRDWISSHIKEWTAVYRVSNNNLARQVAHYADTHFYSTTGGYTKNIHLDYGIDFRIKRINPNYCSKLVWQAYYYGSGSLPVIRETGDAAIIPPANLFSSFTSSYTPKYIGKY
;
A
#
# COMPACT_ATOMS: atom_id res chain seq x y z
N MET A 1 -1.94 88.87 -23.25
CA MET A 1 -2.84 87.76 -22.87
C MET A 1 -2.26 87.08 -21.65
N LYS A 2 -3.03 86.98 -20.56
CA LYS A 2 -2.53 86.75 -19.20
C LYS A 2 -2.98 85.38 -18.67
N LYS A 3 -2.02 84.68 -18.05
CA LYS A 3 -2.09 83.68 -16.96
C LYS A 3 -2.21 82.19 -17.34
N LEU A 4 -1.07 81.51 -17.20
CA LEU A 4 -0.97 80.11 -16.75
C LEU A 4 -1.60 79.96 -15.34
N LYS A 5 -2.36 78.89 -15.15
CA LYS A 5 -2.56 78.26 -13.84
C LYS A 5 -2.30 76.77 -13.97
N ILE A 6 -1.33 76.32 -13.19
CA ILE A 6 -0.98 74.92 -12.91
C ILE A 6 -2.12 74.33 -12.08
N GLY A 7 -2.68 73.21 -12.55
CA GLY A 7 -3.77 72.48 -11.92
C GLY A 7 -3.62 70.98 -12.19
N THR A 8 -3.43 70.26 -11.11
CA THR A 8 -3.14 68.85 -10.91
C THR A 8 -4.20 67.91 -11.48
N LEU A 9 -3.80 66.83 -12.18
CA LEU A 9 -4.44 65.50 -12.09
C LEU A 9 -3.54 64.41 -12.71
N ILE A 10 -2.52 63.95 -11.98
CA ILE A 10 -1.92 62.64 -12.22
C ILE A 10 -2.63 61.69 -11.25
N SER A 11 -3.69 61.06 -11.74
CA SER A 11 -4.35 59.97 -11.02
C SER A 11 -3.54 58.70 -11.27
N LEU A 12 -2.76 58.35 -10.26
CA LEU A 12 -2.27 57.03 -9.85
C LEU A 12 -2.81 55.84 -10.68
N VAL A 13 -2.16 55.52 -11.79
CA VAL A 13 -2.15 54.16 -12.34
C VAL A 13 -0.84 53.54 -11.90
N GLY A 14 -0.89 52.77 -10.82
CA GLY A 14 0.28 52.04 -10.33
C GLY A 14 0.49 52.18 -8.84
N ALA A 15 -0.28 51.41 -8.06
CA ALA A 15 0.10 50.81 -6.78
C ALA A 15 -1.16 50.36 -6.02
N LEU A 16 -1.83 49.29 -6.47
CA LEU A 16 -2.63 48.43 -5.59
C LEU A 16 -2.96 47.09 -6.26
N VAL A 17 -1.93 46.32 -6.65
CA VAL A 17 -2.04 44.86 -6.84
C VAL A 17 -0.92 44.20 -6.04
N LEU A 18 -0.89 44.48 -4.75
CA LEU A 18 -0.14 43.72 -3.75
C LEU A 18 -1.00 43.73 -2.50
N LEU A 19 -1.23 42.53 -1.94
CA LEU A 19 -2.03 42.24 -0.73
C LEU A 19 -3.50 41.86 -0.95
N THR A 20 -3.75 40.92 -1.85
CA THR A 20 -4.38 39.65 -1.44
C THR A 20 -3.81 38.56 -2.34
N GLY A 21 -2.77 37.89 -1.87
CA GLY A 21 -2.42 36.57 -2.40
C GLY A 21 -3.55 35.61 -2.05
N VAL A 22 -4.65 35.68 -2.79
CA VAL A 22 -5.45 34.48 -3.01
C VAL A 22 -4.59 33.65 -3.92
N SER A 23 -3.69 32.87 -3.31
CA SER A 23 -3.25 31.63 -3.90
C SER A 23 -4.55 30.89 -4.18
N ALA A 24 -5.03 30.95 -5.42
CA ALA A 24 -5.95 29.95 -5.89
C ALA A 24 -5.16 28.65 -5.80
N SER A 25 -5.27 27.96 -4.66
CA SER A 25 -4.93 26.55 -4.57
C SER A 25 -5.76 25.93 -5.68
N ALA A 26 -5.13 25.61 -6.81
CA ALA A 26 -5.74 24.72 -7.76
C ALA A 26 -6.21 23.53 -6.94
N ASP A 27 -7.51 23.25 -6.94
CA ASP A 27 -8.06 22.15 -6.17
C ASP A 27 -7.29 20.90 -6.61
N GLU A 28 -6.65 20.25 -5.64
CA GLU A 28 -5.72 19.13 -5.83
C GLU A 28 -6.43 17.92 -6.49
N PHE A 29 -7.76 17.95 -6.49
CA PHE A 29 -8.67 16.99 -7.10
C PHE A 29 -9.25 17.47 -8.44
N THR A 30 -8.75 18.57 -9.01
CA THR A 30 -9.15 19.00 -10.36
C THR A 30 -8.61 18.02 -11.40
N ASN A 31 -9.47 17.63 -12.33
CA ASN A 31 -9.11 16.78 -13.48
C ASN A 31 -8.70 15.33 -13.13
N VAL A 32 -9.28 14.75 -12.06
CA VAL A 32 -9.09 13.34 -11.66
C VAL A 32 -9.31 12.35 -12.81
N GLY A 33 -10.29 12.59 -13.69
CA GLY A 33 -10.52 11.76 -14.87
C GLY A 33 -9.30 11.67 -15.82
N SER A 34 -8.48 12.72 -15.90
CA SER A 34 -7.23 12.69 -16.69
C SER A 34 -6.13 11.84 -16.05
N LEU A 35 -6.12 11.70 -14.72
CA LEU A 35 -5.18 10.82 -14.02
C LEU A 35 -5.47 9.35 -14.34
N TYR A 36 -6.74 8.98 -14.44
CA TYR A 36 -7.17 7.67 -14.94
C TYR A 36 -6.72 7.46 -16.39
N ASP A 37 -7.05 8.41 -17.29
CA ASP A 37 -6.72 8.29 -18.72
C ASP A 37 -5.20 8.17 -18.93
N LYS A 38 -4.42 8.91 -18.14
CA LYS A 38 -2.96 8.79 -18.10
C LYS A 38 -2.52 7.39 -17.66
N ALA A 39 -3.04 6.86 -16.54
CA ALA A 39 -2.67 5.54 -16.04
C ALA A 39 -3.03 4.41 -17.02
N VAL A 40 -4.12 4.56 -17.79
CA VAL A 40 -4.46 3.64 -18.89
C VAL A 40 -3.44 3.76 -20.02
N SER A 41 -3.07 4.99 -20.43
CA SER A 41 -2.08 5.22 -21.50
C SER A 41 -0.68 4.69 -21.15
N GLU A 42 -0.33 4.71 -19.86
CA GLU A 42 0.92 4.16 -19.32
C GLU A 42 0.84 2.65 -19.04
N ASN A 43 -0.26 1.99 -19.43
CA ASN A 43 -0.51 0.57 -19.25
C ASN A 43 -0.51 0.11 -17.77
N ILE A 44 -0.77 1.02 -16.84
CA ILE A 44 -0.89 0.73 -15.40
C ILE A 44 -2.28 0.15 -15.11
N ILE A 45 -3.34 0.85 -15.55
CA ILE A 45 -4.72 0.39 -15.42
C ILE A 45 -5.13 -0.37 -16.67
N ASP A 46 -5.71 -1.55 -16.48
CA ASP A 46 -6.49 -2.23 -17.52
C ASP A 46 -7.96 -1.79 -17.41
N PRO A 47 -8.50 -1.04 -18.39
CA PRO A 47 -9.88 -0.56 -18.34
C PRO A 47 -10.92 -1.69 -18.39
N GLY A 48 -10.55 -2.89 -18.84
CA GLY A 48 -11.40 -4.08 -18.79
C GLY A 48 -11.51 -4.68 -17.38
N LEU A 49 -10.53 -4.44 -16.51
CA LEU A 49 -10.55 -4.87 -15.10
C LEU A 49 -11.03 -3.77 -14.16
N TYR A 50 -10.73 -2.50 -14.48
CA TYR A 50 -11.08 -1.35 -13.65
C TYR A 50 -11.60 -0.20 -14.52
N SER A 51 -12.90 -0.22 -14.79
CA SER A 51 -13.55 0.82 -15.58
C SER A 51 -13.40 2.20 -14.96
N LYS A 52 -13.38 3.26 -15.80
CA LYS A 52 -13.26 4.66 -15.36
C LYS A 52 -14.28 5.02 -14.29
N ASN A 53 -15.56 4.67 -14.52
CA ASN A 53 -16.64 4.98 -13.57
C ASN A 53 -16.42 4.32 -12.20
N GLN A 54 -15.94 3.07 -12.18
CA GLN A 54 -15.66 2.38 -10.93
C GLN A 54 -14.43 2.98 -10.24
N TRP A 55 -13.39 3.34 -11.00
CA TRP A 55 -12.21 4.01 -10.47
C TRP A 55 -12.53 5.38 -9.88
N GLU A 56 -13.32 6.23 -10.56
CA GLU A 56 -13.73 7.55 -10.05
C GLU A 56 -14.61 7.44 -8.79
N LYS A 57 -15.43 6.38 -8.70
CA LYS A 57 -16.18 6.07 -7.48
C LYS A 57 -15.25 5.70 -6.33
N ASP A 58 -14.32 4.77 -6.53
CA ASP A 58 -13.37 4.37 -5.50
C ASP A 58 -12.39 5.50 -5.15
N GLU A 59 -12.04 6.34 -6.11
CA GLU A 59 -11.25 7.56 -5.93
C GLU A 59 -11.91 8.47 -4.90
N SER A 60 -13.14 8.89 -5.19
CA SER A 60 -13.85 9.87 -4.35
C SER A 60 -14.26 9.32 -2.99
N THR A 61 -14.55 8.01 -2.89
CA THR A 61 -15.07 7.40 -1.66
C THR A 61 -14.01 6.78 -0.77
N LYS A 62 -12.84 6.40 -1.31
CA LYS A 62 -11.81 5.66 -0.58
C LYS A 62 -10.41 6.25 -0.77
N MET A 63 -9.96 6.47 -2.01
CA MET A 63 -8.58 6.93 -2.26
C MET A 63 -8.33 8.35 -1.78
N ARG A 64 -9.25 9.28 -2.04
CA ARG A 64 -9.14 10.67 -1.60
C ARG A 64 -9.15 10.79 -0.08
N PRO A 65 -10.10 10.17 0.66
CA PRO A 65 -10.00 10.11 2.12
C PRO A 65 -8.70 9.49 2.62
N SER A 66 -8.20 8.43 1.98
CA SER A 66 -6.90 7.82 2.31
C SER A 66 -5.72 8.79 2.11
N TYR A 67 -5.76 9.58 1.03
CA TYR A 67 -4.76 10.61 0.80
C TYR A 67 -4.78 11.71 1.87
N GLU A 68 -5.95 12.16 2.32
CA GLU A 68 -6.03 13.14 3.40
C GLU A 68 -5.38 12.63 4.70
N VAL A 69 -5.54 11.33 5.01
CA VAL A 69 -4.83 10.69 6.13
C VAL A 69 -3.33 10.67 5.88
N PHE A 70 -2.88 10.29 4.67
CA PHE A 70 -1.47 10.29 4.31
C PHE A 70 -0.83 11.68 4.41
N LYS A 71 -1.50 12.71 3.90
CA LYS A 71 -1.03 14.09 3.90
C LYS A 71 -0.79 14.57 5.33
N LYS A 72 -1.73 14.28 6.23
CA LYS A 72 -1.67 14.64 7.64
C LYS A 72 -0.63 13.84 8.44
N GLU A 73 -0.53 12.54 8.20
CA GLU A 73 0.23 11.64 9.08
C GLU A 73 1.63 11.30 8.57
N VAL A 74 1.87 11.45 7.27
CA VAL A 74 3.09 10.97 6.60
C VAL A 74 3.82 12.11 5.90
N SER A 75 3.15 12.88 5.04
CA SER A 75 3.81 13.91 4.25
C SER A 75 2.84 14.97 3.69
N GLU A 76 2.93 16.18 4.22
CA GLU A 76 2.17 17.34 3.71
C GLU A 76 2.66 17.81 2.32
N GLU A 77 3.89 17.45 1.95
CA GLU A 77 4.57 17.85 0.71
C GLU A 77 4.25 16.95 -0.49
N THR A 78 3.78 15.71 -0.25
CA THR A 78 3.48 14.77 -1.34
C THR A 78 2.15 15.14 -1.96
N SER A 79 2.12 15.46 -3.25
CA SER A 79 0.86 15.76 -3.94
C SER A 79 -0.02 14.52 -4.13
N TYR A 80 -1.32 14.72 -4.37
CA TYR A 80 -2.27 13.63 -4.59
C TYR A 80 -1.90 12.77 -5.81
N ALA A 81 -1.45 13.41 -6.89
CA ALA A 81 -1.01 12.71 -8.09
C ALA A 81 0.24 11.85 -7.83
N GLU A 82 1.15 12.30 -6.97
CA GLU A 82 2.30 11.50 -6.53
C GLU A 82 1.89 10.36 -5.61
N TRP A 83 0.95 10.61 -4.67
CA TRP A 83 0.40 9.57 -3.80
C TRP A 83 -0.36 8.49 -4.58
N LEU A 84 -1.10 8.86 -5.63
CA LEU A 84 -1.74 7.91 -6.53
C LEU A 84 -0.70 7.04 -7.25
N LYS A 85 0.36 7.64 -7.81
CA LYS A 85 1.47 6.86 -8.41
C LYS A 85 2.13 5.93 -7.40
N LEU A 86 2.35 6.41 -6.18
CA LEU A 86 2.92 5.62 -5.09
C LEU A 86 2.08 4.36 -4.81
N ASN A 87 0.75 4.52 -4.74
CA ASN A 87 -0.23 3.44 -4.58
C ASN A 87 -0.63 2.74 -5.89
N ASN A 88 0.16 2.95 -6.96
CA ASN A 88 -0.06 2.38 -8.29
C ASN A 88 -1.50 2.56 -8.80
N TYR A 89 -2.05 3.76 -8.62
CA TYR A 89 -3.41 4.17 -9.00
C TYR A 89 -4.52 3.27 -8.46
N GLY A 90 -4.27 2.56 -7.36
CA GLY A 90 -5.23 1.64 -6.75
C GLY A 90 -5.35 0.29 -7.44
N VAL A 91 -4.35 -0.12 -8.23
CA VAL A 91 -4.26 -1.48 -8.78
C VAL A 91 -2.97 -2.18 -8.36
N MET A 92 -3.01 -3.50 -8.32
CA MET A 92 -1.83 -4.33 -8.12
C MET A 92 -0.84 -4.14 -9.29
N SER A 93 0.43 -3.88 -8.99
CA SER A 93 1.47 -3.58 -9.99
C SER A 93 1.77 -4.72 -10.97
N ASP A 94 1.39 -5.95 -10.62
CA ASP A 94 1.62 -7.15 -11.41
C ASP A 94 0.37 -7.64 -12.16
N THR A 95 -0.75 -7.81 -11.44
CA THR A 95 -2.00 -8.37 -11.98
C THR A 95 -2.99 -7.31 -12.47
N LYS A 96 -2.72 -6.03 -12.18
CA LYS A 96 -3.61 -4.89 -12.45
C LYS A 96 -5.01 -4.99 -11.82
N GLN A 97 -5.19 -5.92 -10.88
CA GLN A 97 -6.45 -6.07 -10.15
C GLN A 97 -6.69 -4.85 -9.26
N PRO A 98 -7.93 -4.33 -9.17
CA PRO A 98 -8.23 -3.21 -8.29
C PRO A 98 -8.07 -3.60 -6.82
N ILE A 99 -7.23 -2.86 -6.08
CA ILE A 99 -6.97 -3.14 -4.66
C ILE A 99 -8.15 -2.77 -3.75
N LEU A 100 -9.11 -2.01 -4.28
CA LEU A 100 -10.32 -1.62 -3.56
C LEU A 100 -11.53 -2.47 -3.92
N GLN A 101 -11.36 -3.46 -4.81
CA GLN A 101 -12.41 -4.40 -5.18
C GLN A 101 -12.82 -5.24 -3.97
N GLU A 102 -14.05 -5.09 -3.54
CA GLU A 102 -14.62 -5.90 -2.45
C GLU A 102 -15.10 -7.25 -2.96
N LYS A 103 -15.10 -8.27 -2.10
CA LYS A 103 -15.86 -9.50 -2.33
C LYS A 103 -17.35 -9.15 -2.44
N THR A 104 -18.10 -9.74 -3.37
CA THR A 104 -19.56 -9.61 -3.41
C THR A 104 -20.21 -10.23 -2.18
N LYS A 105 -21.50 -9.97 -1.93
CA LYS A 105 -22.21 -10.59 -0.80
C LYS A 105 -22.21 -12.11 -0.89
N GLU A 106 -22.26 -12.66 -2.10
CA GLU A 106 -22.19 -14.09 -2.36
C GLU A 106 -20.78 -14.65 -2.11
N GLU A 107 -19.73 -13.88 -2.40
CA GLU A 107 -18.34 -14.24 -2.14
C GLU A 107 -17.95 -14.07 -0.65
N GLN A 108 -18.59 -13.13 0.06
CA GLN A 108 -18.42 -12.89 1.50
C GLN A 108 -19.28 -13.83 2.36
N ASN A 109 -20.45 -14.24 1.85
CA ASN A 109 -21.42 -15.02 2.61
C ASN A 109 -22.07 -16.11 1.75
N PRO A 110 -21.28 -17.10 1.30
CA PRO A 110 -21.76 -18.23 0.50
C PRO A 110 -22.64 -19.17 1.35
N ASN A 111 -23.94 -18.86 1.51
CA ASN A 111 -24.89 -19.67 2.30
C ASN A 111 -25.59 -20.74 1.40
N PRO A 112 -25.83 -22.02 1.81
CA PRO A 112 -25.59 -22.70 3.07
C PRO A 112 -24.60 -23.88 2.92
N TYR A 113 -23.34 -23.57 2.62
CA TYR A 113 -22.28 -24.50 2.97
C TYR A 113 -21.14 -23.69 3.59
N LEU A 114 -21.05 -23.76 4.93
CA LEU A 114 -19.82 -23.54 5.71
C LEU A 114 -18.57 -24.15 5.03
N ARG A 115 -18.78 -25.13 4.13
CA ARG A 115 -17.76 -25.70 3.24
C ARG A 115 -17.01 -24.64 2.45
N SER A 116 -17.61 -23.62 1.84
CA SER A 116 -16.85 -22.74 0.91
C SER A 116 -15.84 -21.79 1.59
N GLU A 117 -16.20 -21.16 2.71
CA GLU A 117 -15.23 -20.42 3.54
C GLU A 117 -14.19 -21.37 4.13
N GLN A 118 -14.64 -22.51 4.68
CA GLN A 118 -13.73 -23.50 5.24
C GLN A 118 -12.80 -24.11 4.19
N ASP A 119 -13.28 -24.25 2.95
CA ASP A 119 -12.54 -24.73 1.78
C ASP A 119 -11.55 -23.67 1.34
N ASN A 120 -11.90 -22.38 1.34
CA ASN A 120 -10.95 -21.30 1.10
C ASN A 120 -9.85 -21.28 2.17
N ILE A 121 -10.21 -21.41 3.46
CA ILE A 121 -9.25 -21.50 4.58
C ILE A 121 -8.35 -22.73 4.41
N ASN A 122 -8.93 -23.89 4.08
CA ASN A 122 -8.18 -25.13 3.89
C ASN A 122 -7.27 -25.05 2.65
N ARG A 123 -7.76 -24.45 1.55
CA ARG A 123 -7.01 -24.18 0.33
C ARG A 123 -5.82 -23.29 0.65
N PHE A 124 -6.04 -22.18 1.36
CA PHE A 124 -4.99 -21.28 1.83
C PHE A 124 -3.96 -22.04 2.67
N CYS A 125 -4.41 -22.79 3.68
CA CYS A 125 -3.50 -23.53 4.56
C CYS A 125 -2.68 -24.60 3.81
N ARG A 126 -3.23 -25.20 2.77
CA ARG A 126 -2.54 -26.22 1.95
C ARG A 126 -1.56 -25.59 0.96
N ASP A 127 -1.97 -24.52 0.31
CA ASP A 127 -1.24 -23.94 -0.83
C ASP A 127 -0.13 -22.99 -0.38
N THR A 128 -0.22 -22.45 0.84
CA THR A 128 0.73 -21.48 1.41
C THR A 128 1.84 -22.13 2.24
N LYS A 129 3.03 -21.54 2.20
CA LYS A 129 4.23 -21.98 2.93
C LYS A 129 5.16 -20.82 3.27
N ALA A 130 6.16 -21.09 4.10
CA ALA A 130 7.14 -20.12 4.57
C ALA A 130 7.75 -19.28 3.42
N GLY A 131 7.74 -17.97 3.61
CA GLY A 131 8.25 -16.96 2.69
C GLY A 131 7.21 -16.43 1.71
N ASP A 132 6.02 -17.05 1.63
CA ASP A 132 4.94 -16.49 0.80
C ASP A 132 4.58 -15.07 1.26
N ILE A 133 4.41 -14.19 0.28
CA ILE A 133 3.95 -12.82 0.45
C ILE A 133 2.43 -12.82 0.35
N LEU A 134 1.77 -12.20 1.31
CA LEU A 134 0.33 -12.03 1.34
C LEU A 134 0.00 -10.57 1.05
N VAL A 135 -0.92 -10.31 0.13
CA VAL A 135 -1.53 -8.99 -0.05
C VAL A 135 -3.02 -9.09 0.16
N ILE A 136 -3.51 -8.27 1.09
CA ILE A 136 -4.90 -8.24 1.55
C ILE A 136 -5.53 -6.97 0.98
N TYR A 137 -6.69 -7.12 0.35
CA TYR A 137 -7.32 -6.03 -0.38
C TYR A 137 -8.85 -6.16 -0.45
N GLY A 138 -9.51 -5.07 -0.86
CA GLY A 138 -10.95 -4.89 -0.75
C GLY A 138 -11.34 -4.13 0.51
N ASN A 139 -12.31 -4.64 1.28
CA ASN A 139 -12.78 -3.99 2.51
C ASN A 139 -11.84 -4.34 3.68
N THR A 140 -10.69 -3.67 3.74
CA THR A 140 -9.75 -3.89 4.83
C THR A 140 -10.38 -3.51 6.17
N GLN A 141 -10.35 -4.41 7.15
CA GLN A 141 -10.98 -4.22 8.47
C GLN A 141 -10.51 -2.98 9.25
N HIS A 142 -9.45 -2.33 8.79
CA HIS A 142 -8.86 -1.15 9.37
C HIS A 142 -9.41 0.18 8.80
N GLY A 143 -10.39 0.13 7.89
CA GLY A 143 -11.04 1.33 7.34
C GLY A 143 -10.12 2.14 6.40
N ILE A 144 -10.34 3.46 6.34
CA ILE A 144 -9.52 4.38 5.55
C ILE A 144 -8.13 4.48 6.19
N SER A 145 -7.10 4.07 5.44
CA SER A 145 -5.69 4.11 5.83
C SER A 145 -4.89 4.98 4.85
N SER A 146 -3.72 5.48 5.26
CA SER A 146 -2.82 6.29 4.42
C SER A 146 -2.22 5.54 3.22
N MET A 147 -2.31 4.21 3.19
CA MET A 147 -1.98 3.36 2.05
C MET A 147 -3.12 2.41 1.71
N LEU A 148 -3.18 2.00 0.44
CA LEU A 148 -4.20 1.08 -0.04
C LEU A 148 -3.77 -0.38 0.18
N GLY A 149 -4.65 -1.17 0.79
CA GLY A 149 -4.43 -2.58 1.09
C GLY A 149 -3.53 -2.83 2.31
N HIS A 150 -3.21 -4.12 2.53
CA HIS A 150 -2.35 -4.58 3.61
C HIS A 150 -1.43 -5.70 3.11
N ALA A 151 -0.30 -5.90 3.79
CA ALA A 151 0.69 -6.91 3.41
C ALA A 151 1.20 -7.68 4.62
N ALA A 152 1.48 -8.96 4.42
CA ALA A 152 2.03 -9.85 5.42
C ALA A 152 2.97 -10.87 4.78
N ILE A 153 3.69 -11.61 5.62
CA ILE A 153 4.58 -12.69 5.18
C ILE A 153 4.35 -13.93 6.02
N LEU A 154 4.44 -15.11 5.41
CA LEU A 154 4.52 -16.36 6.16
C LEU A 154 5.93 -16.50 6.75
N SER A 155 6.10 -16.15 8.03
CA SER A 155 7.37 -16.29 8.76
C SER A 155 7.76 -17.74 9.02
N ALA A 156 6.79 -18.65 8.97
CA ALA A 156 6.97 -20.10 8.95
C ALA A 156 5.79 -20.78 8.24
N ASP A 157 5.87 -22.10 7.99
CA ASP A 157 4.82 -22.84 7.27
C ASP A 157 3.44 -22.78 7.95
N GLY A 158 3.39 -22.48 9.26
CA GLY A 158 2.17 -22.37 10.05
C GLY A 158 1.87 -20.97 10.58
N PHE A 159 2.69 -19.95 10.28
CA PHE A 159 2.60 -18.65 10.94
C PHE A 159 2.69 -17.50 9.95
N VAL A 160 1.81 -16.52 10.16
CA VAL A 160 1.79 -15.25 9.42
C VAL A 160 2.28 -14.14 10.34
N LEU A 161 3.22 -13.35 9.86
CA LEU A 161 3.78 -12.19 10.51
C LEU A 161 3.35 -10.92 9.77
N GLU A 162 2.85 -9.95 10.51
CA GLU A 162 2.29 -8.72 9.96
C GLU A 162 2.43 -7.52 10.90
N MET A 163 2.15 -6.34 10.35
CA MET A 163 1.96 -5.07 11.05
C MET A 163 0.55 -4.56 10.75
N PRO A 164 -0.48 -4.92 11.55
CA PRO A 164 -1.89 -4.67 11.21
C PRO A 164 -2.31 -3.19 11.25
N GLY A 165 -1.47 -2.29 11.76
CA GLY A 165 -1.79 -0.86 11.85
C GLY A 165 -1.95 -0.36 13.27
N GLY A 166 -1.48 0.85 13.51
CA GLY A 166 -1.69 1.62 14.75
C GLY A 166 -0.77 1.29 15.93
N GLY A 167 -0.39 2.32 16.66
CA GLY A 167 0.11 2.20 18.04
C GLY A 167 1.51 1.60 18.21
N ARG A 168 1.84 1.36 19.48
CA ARG A 168 3.09 0.76 19.91
C ARG A 168 3.00 -0.75 19.88
N ASP A 169 4.15 -1.40 19.72
CA ASP A 169 4.26 -2.86 19.80
C ASP A 169 3.30 -3.62 18.86
N ASN A 170 3.17 -3.15 17.62
CA ASN A 170 2.14 -3.54 16.68
C ASN A 170 2.46 -4.82 15.90
N ASN A 171 3.74 -5.18 15.73
CA ASN A 171 4.12 -6.41 15.04
C ASN A 171 3.52 -7.64 15.72
N ARG A 172 2.93 -8.56 14.96
CA ARG A 172 2.34 -9.77 15.54
C ARG A 172 2.49 -10.96 14.62
N GLN A 173 2.58 -12.14 15.23
CA GLN A 173 2.58 -13.42 14.55
C GLN A 173 1.39 -14.25 14.97
N TRP A 174 0.59 -14.73 14.01
CA TRP A 174 -0.60 -15.54 14.24
C TRP A 174 -0.45 -16.91 13.58
N ASN A 175 -1.15 -17.91 14.13
CA ASN A 175 -1.34 -19.16 13.40
C ASN A 175 -2.03 -18.83 12.06
N LYS A 176 -1.52 -19.39 10.96
CA LYS A 176 -2.00 -19.01 9.62
C LYS A 176 -3.48 -19.32 9.39
N ARG A 177 -4.03 -20.34 10.06
CA ARG A 177 -5.45 -20.68 9.97
C ARG A 177 -6.30 -19.61 10.66
N ASP A 178 -5.90 -19.19 11.85
CA ASP A 178 -6.59 -18.13 12.59
C ASP A 178 -6.50 -16.80 11.85
N TRP A 179 -5.33 -16.50 11.28
CA TRP A 179 -5.10 -15.32 10.46
C TRP A 179 -5.99 -15.28 9.21
N ILE A 180 -6.03 -16.34 8.39
CA ILE A 180 -6.91 -16.30 7.21
C ILE A 180 -8.39 -16.30 7.60
N SER A 181 -8.74 -16.92 8.73
CA SER A 181 -10.11 -16.89 9.25
C SER A 181 -10.51 -15.47 9.64
N SER A 182 -9.60 -14.68 10.23
CA SER A 182 -9.87 -13.26 10.48
C SER A 182 -9.99 -12.47 9.20
N HIS A 183 -9.30 -12.84 8.11
CA HIS A 183 -9.30 -12.11 6.84
C HIS A 183 -10.25 -12.67 5.76
N ILE A 184 -11.14 -13.60 6.10
CA ILE A 184 -11.93 -14.35 5.10
C ILE A 184 -12.92 -13.48 4.30
N LYS A 185 -13.30 -12.31 4.84
CA LYS A 185 -14.17 -11.32 4.19
C LYS A 185 -13.44 -10.41 3.21
N GLU A 186 -12.11 -10.35 3.28
CA GLU A 186 -11.24 -9.63 2.36
C GLU A 186 -10.70 -10.60 1.30
N TRP A 187 -10.16 -10.08 0.20
CA TRP A 187 -9.36 -10.90 -0.71
C TRP A 187 -7.95 -11.05 -0.15
N THR A 188 -7.43 -12.27 -0.16
CA THR A 188 -6.01 -12.54 0.09
C THR A 188 -5.36 -13.07 -1.19
N ALA A 189 -4.45 -12.29 -1.78
CA ALA A 189 -3.58 -12.75 -2.86
C ALA A 189 -2.26 -13.29 -2.30
N VAL A 190 -1.85 -14.47 -2.77
CA VAL A 190 -0.62 -15.13 -2.35
C VAL A 190 0.41 -15.08 -3.47
N TYR A 191 1.63 -14.69 -3.14
CA TYR A 191 2.76 -14.61 -4.07
C TYR A 191 3.98 -15.35 -3.52
N ARG A 192 4.77 -15.94 -4.41
CA ARG A 192 5.89 -16.79 -4.05
C ARG A 192 7.11 -16.60 -4.94
N VAL A 193 8.27 -16.36 -4.33
CA VAL A 193 9.55 -16.45 -5.03
C VAL A 193 9.84 -17.93 -5.36
N SER A 194 10.25 -18.20 -6.60
CA SER A 194 10.38 -19.60 -7.09
C SER A 194 11.44 -20.42 -6.34
N ASN A 195 12.48 -19.77 -5.79
CA ASN A 195 13.49 -20.43 -4.99
C ASN A 195 12.97 -20.68 -3.56
N ASN A 196 12.55 -21.91 -3.28
CA ASN A 196 11.99 -22.31 -1.98
C ASN A 196 12.99 -22.17 -0.82
N ASN A 197 14.28 -22.39 -1.05
CA ASN A 197 15.29 -22.26 0.01
C ASN A 197 15.48 -20.81 0.41
N LEU A 198 15.55 -19.91 -0.59
CA LEU A 198 15.55 -18.47 -0.37
C LEU A 198 14.27 -18.01 0.35
N ALA A 199 13.09 -18.47 -0.08
CA ALA A 199 11.83 -18.10 0.56
C ALA A 199 11.82 -18.48 2.05
N ARG A 200 12.29 -19.68 2.39
CA ARG A 200 12.43 -20.13 3.79
C ARG A 200 13.47 -19.34 4.58
N GLN A 201 14.60 -19.00 3.96
CA GLN A 201 15.62 -18.15 4.57
C GLN A 201 15.04 -16.76 4.91
N VAL A 202 14.31 -16.15 3.98
CA VAL A 202 13.62 -14.87 4.19
C VAL A 202 12.55 -14.98 5.28
N ALA A 203 11.79 -16.07 5.31
CA ALA A 203 10.80 -16.33 6.36
C ALA A 203 11.45 -16.38 7.76
N HIS A 204 12.55 -17.11 7.87
CA HIS A 204 13.33 -17.21 9.10
C HIS A 204 13.92 -15.86 9.51
N TYR A 205 14.43 -15.07 8.55
CA TYR A 205 14.86 -13.70 8.82
C TYR A 205 13.71 -12.86 9.37
N ALA A 206 12.54 -12.92 8.73
CA ALA A 206 11.38 -12.15 9.16
C ALA A 206 10.98 -12.48 10.61
N ASP A 207 10.95 -13.77 10.96
CA ASP A 207 10.68 -14.24 12.31
C ASP A 207 11.73 -13.72 13.31
N THR A 208 13.01 -13.91 12.99
CA THR A 208 14.14 -13.59 13.88
C THR A 208 14.43 -12.12 14.06
N HIS A 209 13.94 -11.27 13.18
CA HIS A 209 14.23 -9.84 13.18
C HIS A 209 12.99 -8.97 13.43
N PHE A 210 11.79 -9.51 13.28
CA PHE A 210 10.55 -8.76 13.52
C PHE A 210 9.59 -9.43 14.51
N TYR A 211 9.90 -10.58 15.11
CA TYR A 211 9.03 -11.20 16.12
C TYR A 211 9.79 -11.80 17.33
N SER A 212 10.69 -12.75 17.07
CA SER A 212 11.40 -13.50 18.10
C SER A 212 12.87 -13.70 17.75
N THR A 213 13.81 -13.15 18.52
CA THR A 213 15.26 -13.22 18.21
C THR A 213 15.83 -14.64 18.07
N THR A 214 15.11 -15.67 18.51
CA THR A 214 15.50 -17.09 18.41
C THR A 214 14.66 -17.89 17.41
N GLY A 215 13.67 -17.25 16.78
CA GLY A 215 12.72 -17.89 15.88
C GLY A 215 11.69 -18.79 16.59
N GLY A 216 11.31 -18.42 17.82
CA GLY A 216 10.37 -19.17 18.66
C GLY A 216 9.00 -18.51 18.79
N TYR A 217 8.09 -19.18 19.50
CA TYR A 217 6.71 -18.69 19.71
C TYR A 217 6.61 -17.43 20.58
N THR A 218 7.64 -17.15 21.39
CA THR A 218 7.65 -16.01 22.30
C THR A 218 8.12 -14.76 21.56
N LYS A 219 7.22 -13.77 21.48
CA LYS A 219 7.55 -12.42 21.03
C LYS A 219 8.51 -11.75 22.01
N ASN A 220 9.64 -11.26 21.52
CA ASN A 220 10.57 -10.42 22.27
C ASN A 220 11.12 -9.24 21.45
N ILE A 221 10.64 -9.09 20.21
CA ILE A 221 10.88 -7.93 19.36
C ILE A 221 9.59 -7.12 19.31
N HIS A 222 9.69 -5.83 19.61
CA HIS A 222 8.55 -4.93 19.73
C HIS A 222 8.76 -3.72 18.80
N LEU A 223 7.88 -3.57 17.82
CA LEU A 223 7.97 -2.55 16.77
C LEU A 223 6.74 -1.67 16.80
N ASP A 224 6.93 -0.36 16.76
CA ASP A 224 5.82 0.58 16.65
C ASP A 224 5.36 0.66 15.20
N TYR A 225 4.05 0.83 15.00
CA TYR A 225 3.52 1.10 13.67
C TYR A 225 3.80 2.54 13.27
N GLY A 226 4.27 2.74 12.05
CA GLY A 226 4.43 4.07 11.49
C GLY A 226 4.89 4.02 10.04
N ILE A 227 4.28 4.86 9.22
CA ILE A 227 4.62 5.02 7.81
C ILE A 227 5.51 6.24 7.70
N ASP A 228 6.71 6.03 7.18
CA ASP A 228 7.67 7.08 6.91
C ASP A 228 8.55 6.69 5.73
N PHE A 229 9.33 7.64 5.24
CA PHE A 229 10.26 7.41 4.14
C PHE A 229 11.50 6.61 4.55
N ARG A 230 11.74 6.30 5.82
CA ARG A 230 12.99 5.66 6.27
C ARG A 230 12.93 4.15 6.05
N ILE A 231 12.94 3.72 4.79
CA ILE A 231 12.67 2.33 4.39
C ILE A 231 13.63 1.32 5.02
N LYS A 232 14.87 1.71 5.32
CA LYS A 232 15.89 0.84 5.94
C LYS A 232 15.89 0.85 7.47
N ARG A 233 15.16 1.77 8.12
CA ARG A 233 15.01 1.81 9.59
C ARG A 233 14.01 0.74 10.02
N ILE A 234 14.34 -0.10 11.00
CA ILE A 234 13.45 -1.19 11.46
C ILE A 234 12.23 -0.69 12.24
N ASN A 235 12.36 0.30 13.12
CA ASN A 235 11.26 0.82 13.96
C ASN A 235 11.18 2.35 13.83
N PRO A 236 10.03 2.97 13.44
CA PRO A 236 8.75 2.34 13.15
C PRO A 236 8.74 1.53 11.86
N ASN A 237 7.81 0.58 11.80
CA ASN A 237 7.58 -0.28 10.65
C ASN A 237 6.13 -0.22 10.18
N TYR A 238 5.85 -0.76 9.00
CA TYR A 238 4.50 -0.93 8.47
C TYR A 238 4.43 -2.19 7.62
N CYS A 239 3.21 -2.61 7.26
CA CYS A 239 2.91 -3.91 6.69
C CYS A 239 3.83 -4.32 5.52
N SER A 240 3.86 -3.52 4.45
CA SER A 240 4.67 -3.79 3.27
C SER A 240 6.17 -3.49 3.46
N LYS A 241 6.55 -2.60 4.37
CA LYS A 241 7.97 -2.38 4.74
C LYS A 241 8.56 -3.59 5.44
N LEU A 242 7.81 -4.25 6.32
CA LEU A 242 8.25 -5.48 6.98
C LEU A 242 8.56 -6.55 5.92
N VAL A 243 7.64 -6.75 4.97
CA VAL A 243 7.85 -7.72 3.88
C VAL A 243 9.02 -7.33 2.98
N TRP A 244 9.10 -6.05 2.60
CA TRP A 244 10.21 -5.52 1.80
C TRP A 244 11.57 -5.74 2.50
N GLN A 245 11.68 -5.38 3.78
CA GLN A 245 12.92 -5.53 4.56
C GLN A 245 13.28 -6.99 4.77
N ALA A 246 12.30 -7.87 5.01
CA ALA A 246 12.53 -9.31 5.10
C ALA A 246 13.19 -9.84 3.82
N TYR A 247 12.69 -9.45 2.65
CA TYR A 247 13.28 -9.85 1.38
C TYR A 247 14.58 -9.14 1.03
N TYR A 248 14.75 -7.87 1.42
CA TYR A 248 15.96 -7.09 1.16
C TYR A 248 17.15 -7.55 1.99
N TYR A 249 16.95 -7.81 3.29
CA TYR A 249 18.01 -8.25 4.20
C TYR A 249 18.11 -9.76 4.34
N GLY A 250 16.96 -10.46 4.37
CA GLY A 250 16.90 -11.91 4.54
C GLY A 250 17.41 -12.70 3.35
N SER A 251 17.55 -12.10 2.17
CA SER A 251 18.13 -12.73 0.98
C SER A 251 19.66 -12.82 1.01
N GLY A 252 20.33 -12.21 2.00
CA GLY A 252 21.79 -12.13 2.06
C GLY A 252 22.35 -11.34 0.89
N SER A 253 23.35 -11.88 0.19
CA SER A 253 23.98 -11.21 -0.97
C SER A 253 23.21 -11.35 -2.29
N LEU A 254 22.09 -12.08 -2.30
CA LEU A 254 21.30 -12.25 -3.52
C LEU A 254 20.54 -10.96 -3.85
N PRO A 255 20.54 -10.49 -5.12
CA PRO A 255 19.90 -9.25 -5.53
C PRO A 255 18.39 -9.47 -5.75
N VAL A 256 17.67 -9.85 -4.69
CA VAL A 256 16.24 -10.19 -4.76
C VAL A 256 15.39 -8.92 -4.91
N ILE A 257 15.72 -7.90 -4.13
CA ILE A 257 15.11 -6.58 -4.16
C ILE A 257 16.06 -5.62 -4.91
N ARG A 258 15.50 -4.76 -5.75
CA ARG A 258 16.23 -3.69 -6.44
C ARG A 258 16.87 -2.76 -5.39
N GLU A 259 18.04 -2.22 -5.71
CA GLU A 259 18.68 -1.25 -4.82
C GLU A 259 17.75 -0.05 -4.62
N THR A 260 17.48 0.26 -3.35
CA THR A 260 16.62 1.36 -2.93
C THR A 260 17.43 2.25 -2.00
N GLY A 261 17.39 3.56 -2.23
CA GLY A 261 17.96 4.53 -1.31
C GLY A 261 17.35 4.47 0.09
N ASP A 262 17.81 5.31 1.00
CA ASP A 262 17.34 5.27 2.39
C ASP A 262 15.94 5.91 2.56
N ALA A 263 15.49 6.65 1.54
CA ALA A 263 14.23 7.37 1.48
C ALA A 263 13.25 6.72 0.45
N ALA A 264 12.31 5.91 0.91
CA ALA A 264 11.24 5.33 0.10
C ALA A 264 10.02 4.94 0.94
N ILE A 265 8.84 4.94 0.31
CA ILE A 265 7.63 4.28 0.80
C ILE A 265 7.23 3.22 -0.23
N ILE A 266 6.88 2.02 0.22
CA ILE A 266 6.48 0.91 -0.64
C ILE A 266 5.10 0.45 -0.22
N PRO A 267 4.00 0.89 -0.86
CA PRO A 267 2.67 0.38 -0.54
C PRO A 267 2.48 -1.08 -0.95
N PRO A 268 1.51 -1.80 -0.35
CA PRO A 268 1.21 -3.19 -0.71
C PRO A 268 0.99 -3.42 -2.21
N ALA A 269 0.26 -2.54 -2.88
CA ALA A 269 -0.01 -2.59 -4.32
C ALA A 269 1.26 -2.62 -5.18
N ASN A 270 2.29 -1.91 -4.72
CA ASN A 270 3.53 -1.67 -5.46
C ASN A 270 4.71 -2.50 -4.94
N LEU A 271 4.50 -3.41 -3.98
CA LEU A 271 5.56 -4.22 -3.40
C LEU A 271 6.32 -5.04 -4.45
N PHE A 272 5.64 -5.56 -5.47
CA PHE A 272 6.24 -6.41 -6.50
C PHE A 272 7.16 -5.67 -7.46
N SER A 273 6.96 -4.37 -7.65
CA SER A 273 7.87 -3.52 -8.43
C SER A 273 9.22 -3.29 -7.72
N SER A 274 9.37 -3.76 -6.48
CA SER A 274 10.67 -3.78 -5.80
C SER A 274 11.52 -4.99 -6.18
N PHE A 275 10.96 -6.09 -6.69
CA PHE A 275 11.71 -7.32 -6.95
C PHE A 275 12.46 -7.25 -8.28
N THR A 276 13.71 -7.70 -8.32
CA THR A 276 14.43 -7.86 -9.57
C THR A 276 13.78 -8.95 -10.43
N SER A 277 13.98 -8.89 -11.75
CA SER A 277 13.31 -9.78 -12.71
C SER A 277 13.59 -11.27 -12.47
N SER A 278 14.79 -11.60 -11.97
CA SER A 278 15.18 -12.99 -11.66
C SER A 278 14.47 -13.58 -10.44
N TYR A 279 13.88 -12.73 -9.60
CA TYR A 279 13.23 -13.13 -8.34
C TYR A 279 11.79 -12.64 -8.25
N THR A 280 11.18 -12.22 -9.36
CA THR A 280 9.78 -11.77 -9.40
C THR A 280 8.87 -12.84 -8.77
N PRO A 281 8.12 -12.51 -7.70
CA PRO A 281 7.18 -13.42 -7.08
C PRO A 281 6.11 -13.85 -8.09
N LYS A 282 5.79 -15.13 -8.10
CA LYS A 282 4.70 -15.69 -8.91
C LYS A 282 3.42 -15.63 -8.11
N TYR A 283 2.34 -15.21 -8.77
CA TYR A 283 0.99 -15.33 -8.22
C TYR A 283 0.61 -16.80 -8.04
N ILE A 284 0.26 -17.18 -6.82
CA ILE A 284 -0.14 -18.55 -6.46
C ILE A 284 -1.65 -18.70 -6.47
N GLY A 285 -2.38 -17.68 -5.99
CA GLY A 285 -3.84 -17.71 -6.01
C GLY A 285 -4.50 -16.62 -5.16
N LYS A 286 -5.83 -16.57 -5.28
CA LYS A 286 -6.75 -15.73 -4.50
C LYS A 286 -7.55 -16.57 -3.52
N TYR A 287 -7.80 -16.03 -2.33
CA TYR A 287 -8.56 -16.67 -1.25
C TYR A 287 -9.55 -15.67 -0.66
#